data_AF-L0E4V6-F1
#
_entry.id   AF-L0E4V6-F1
#
_cell.length_a   1.000
_cell.length_b   1.000
_cell.length_c   1.000
_cell.angle_alpha   90.00
_cell.angle_beta   90.00
_cell.angle_gamma   90.00
#
_symmetry.space_group_name_H-M   'P 1'
#
loop_
_entity.id
_entity.type
_entity.pdbx_description
1 polymer ?
#
loop_
_entity_poly.entity_id
_entity_poly.type
_entity_poly.pdbx_seq_one_letter_code
_entity_poly.pdbx_strand_id
1 'polypeptide(L)'
;MKNYLSFGMFALLFALTFGTVKPVQAIAGYEWLLDRPSVNNSQLVVSVAGTVEGTNQEISLKFFEIDLTSRPAHGGKTEQGLSPKTKPFATDNGAMSHKLEKADLLKAIQEQLIANVHSNDGYFEVIDFASDATITDRNGKVYFADRDDSVTLPTQPVQEFLLSGHVRVRPYQPKAVHNSAERVNVNYEVSFVSETGNLDFTPSLKERYHLTTLAVGDSLSSQELAAIAQFILSKEHPDYIITKRDSSIVTHDNDIFRTILPMDQEFTYHVKNREQAYGINKKSGQKEKINNTDLISEKYYVLKKGEEPYDPFDRSHLKLFTIKYVDVNTNELLKSEQLLTASERNLDFRDLYDPRDKAKLLYNNLDAFGIMDYTLTGNVEDNHDDTNRVITVYMGKRPEGENASYHLAYDKDRYTEEEREVYSYLRYTGTPIPDNPKDK
;
A
#
# COMPACT_ATOMS: atom_id res chain seq x y z
N MET A 1 -62.14 16.37 17.53
CA MET A 1 -61.59 15.05 17.91
C MET A 1 -61.80 14.08 16.75
N LYS A 2 -60.77 13.85 15.94
CA LYS A 2 -60.60 12.67 15.08
C LYS A 2 -59.13 12.31 15.20
N ASN A 3 -58.87 11.12 15.76
CA ASN A 3 -57.55 10.66 16.14
C ASN A 3 -56.83 10.00 14.96
N TYR A 4 -55.52 10.25 14.94
CA TYR A 4 -54.49 9.66 14.12
C TYR A 4 -54.36 8.16 14.36
N LEU A 5 -54.12 7.39 13.29
CA LEU A 5 -53.52 6.05 13.39
C LEU A 5 -52.47 5.88 12.26
N SER A 6 -51.22 6.04 12.67
CA SER A 6 -50.03 5.25 12.30
C SER A 6 -50.06 4.50 10.95
N PHE A 7 -49.33 5.02 9.96
CA PHE A 7 -48.73 4.19 8.90
C PHE A 7 -47.28 3.91 9.30
N GLY A 8 -47.04 2.68 9.75
CA GLY A 8 -45.75 2.18 10.16
C GLY A 8 -44.79 1.99 8.98
N MET A 9 -43.53 2.33 9.26
CA MET A 9 -42.32 1.97 8.52
C MET A 9 -42.34 0.51 8.07
N PHE A 10 -42.19 0.28 6.76
CA PHE A 10 -41.50 -0.90 6.25
C PHE A 10 -40.09 -0.46 5.83
N ALA A 11 -39.19 -0.40 6.80
CA ALA A 11 -37.76 -0.39 6.51
C ALA A 11 -37.38 -1.80 6.05
N LEU A 12 -37.18 -1.97 4.74
CA LEU A 12 -36.55 -3.15 4.18
C LEU A 12 -35.10 -3.19 4.71
N LEU A 13 -34.88 -3.95 5.78
CA LEU A 13 -33.57 -4.34 6.24
C LEU A 13 -32.96 -5.31 5.22
N PHE A 14 -32.31 -4.77 4.19
CA PHE A 14 -31.28 -5.51 3.47
C PHE A 14 -30.09 -5.65 4.43
N ALA A 15 -30.09 -6.74 5.20
CA ALA A 15 -28.88 -7.24 5.80
C ALA A 15 -27.98 -7.72 4.65
N LEU A 16 -27.12 -6.81 4.16
CA LEU A 16 -25.90 -7.18 3.46
C LEU A 16 -25.06 -7.99 4.44
N THR A 17 -25.32 -9.30 4.47
CA THR A 17 -24.35 -10.27 4.95
C THR A 17 -23.18 -10.18 3.97
N PHE A 18 -22.24 -9.30 4.26
CA PHE A 18 -20.88 -9.43 3.75
C PHE A 18 -20.36 -10.74 4.33
N GLY A 19 -20.67 -11.85 3.66
CA GLY A 19 -19.97 -13.09 3.86
C GLY A 19 -18.51 -12.75 3.75
N THR A 20 -17.77 -12.99 4.82
CA THR A 20 -16.32 -12.96 4.82
C THR A 20 -15.88 -14.00 3.80
N VAL A 21 -15.71 -13.58 2.55
CA VAL A 21 -15.06 -14.39 1.53
C VAL A 21 -13.64 -14.53 2.05
N LYS A 22 -13.35 -15.64 2.74
CA LYS A 22 -11.98 -16.04 3.01
C LYS A 22 -11.33 -16.14 1.64
N PRO A 23 -10.31 -15.33 1.31
CA PRO A 23 -9.61 -15.52 0.06
C PRO A 23 -8.96 -16.89 0.13
N VAL A 24 -9.57 -17.89 -0.52
CA VAL A 24 -8.91 -19.15 -0.80
C VAL A 24 -7.90 -18.83 -1.89
N GLN A 25 -6.68 -18.46 -1.49
CA GLN A 25 -5.56 -18.45 -2.41
C GLN A 25 -5.28 -19.91 -2.74
N ALA A 26 -5.76 -20.36 -3.91
CA ALA A 26 -5.40 -21.65 -4.45
C ALA A 26 -3.87 -21.69 -4.66
N ILE A 27 -3.22 -22.77 -4.22
CA ILE A 27 -1.84 -23.06 -4.58
C ILE A 27 -1.78 -23.16 -6.11
N ALA A 28 -0.95 -22.33 -6.73
CA ALA A 28 -0.84 -22.31 -8.18
C ALA A 28 -0.25 -23.64 -8.69
N GLY A 29 -0.86 -24.21 -9.73
CA GLY A 29 -0.23 -25.30 -10.50
C GLY A 29 0.80 -24.75 -11.48
N TYR A 30 1.69 -25.61 -11.99
CA TYR A 30 2.74 -25.21 -12.95
C TYR A 30 2.17 -24.58 -14.24
N GLU A 31 0.94 -24.95 -14.63
CA GLU A 31 0.22 -24.36 -15.78
C GLU A 31 0.05 -22.85 -15.65
N TRP A 32 0.00 -22.33 -14.43
CA TRP A 32 -0.07 -20.89 -14.16
C TRP A 32 1.16 -20.13 -14.69
N LEU A 33 2.32 -20.79 -14.82
CA LEU A 33 3.51 -20.19 -15.44
C LEU A 33 3.32 -19.91 -16.93
N LEU A 34 2.38 -20.59 -17.61
CA LEU A 34 2.11 -20.37 -19.04
C LEU A 34 1.35 -19.06 -19.29
N ASP A 35 0.56 -18.61 -18.31
CA ASP A 35 -0.23 -17.38 -18.38
C ASP A 35 0.53 -16.14 -17.88
N ARG A 36 1.73 -16.33 -17.33
CA ARG A 36 2.57 -15.24 -16.85
C ARG A 36 3.32 -14.54 -18.00
N PRO A 37 3.49 -13.21 -17.93
CA PRO A 37 4.25 -12.47 -18.93
C PRO A 37 5.70 -12.95 -18.98
N SER A 38 6.32 -12.93 -20.16
CA SER A 38 7.73 -13.31 -20.31
C SER A 38 8.63 -12.41 -19.46
N VAL A 39 9.54 -13.03 -18.71
CA VAL A 39 10.52 -12.34 -17.88
C VAL A 39 11.85 -12.15 -18.60
N ASN A 40 12.56 -11.05 -18.27
CA ASN A 40 13.90 -10.77 -18.79
C ASN A 40 15.02 -11.48 -18.01
N ASN A 41 14.72 -11.90 -16.77
CA ASN A 41 15.63 -12.58 -15.86
C ASN A 41 14.92 -13.79 -15.24
N SER A 42 15.65 -14.89 -15.05
CA SER A 42 15.09 -16.08 -14.41
C SER A 42 14.77 -15.81 -12.95
N GLN A 43 13.59 -16.24 -12.50
CA GLN A 43 13.12 -16.05 -11.14
C GLN A 43 12.39 -17.29 -10.61
N LEU A 44 12.41 -17.48 -9.30
CA LEU A 44 11.60 -18.48 -8.60
C LEU A 44 10.39 -17.79 -7.99
N VAL A 45 9.20 -18.16 -8.45
CA VAL A 45 7.93 -17.76 -7.86
C VAL A 45 7.61 -18.72 -6.71
N VAL A 46 7.44 -18.19 -5.51
CA VAL A 46 7.10 -18.96 -4.31
C VAL A 46 5.61 -18.79 -4.02
N SER A 47 4.83 -19.84 -4.31
CA SER A 47 3.38 -19.89 -4.12
C SER A 47 3.04 -21.11 -3.26
N VAL A 48 3.18 -20.95 -1.94
CA VAL A 48 2.98 -22.01 -0.95
C VAL A 48 1.86 -21.66 0.02
N ALA A 49 1.26 -22.67 0.64
CA ALA A 49 0.36 -22.48 1.78
C ALA A 49 0.99 -23.05 3.06
N GLY A 50 0.69 -22.44 4.21
CA GLY A 50 1.08 -22.98 5.51
C GLY A 50 0.10 -24.08 5.96
N THR A 51 0.59 -25.18 6.51
CA THR A 51 -0.23 -26.18 7.21
C THR A 51 0.13 -26.17 8.69
N VAL A 52 -0.84 -25.82 9.53
CA VAL A 52 -0.64 -25.70 10.98
C VAL A 52 -0.51 -27.08 11.62
N GLU A 53 0.61 -27.31 12.30
CA GLU A 53 0.87 -28.55 13.03
C GLU A 53 -0.21 -28.81 14.09
N GLY A 54 -0.73 -30.05 14.11
CA GLY A 54 -1.75 -30.50 15.06
C GLY A 54 -3.20 -30.23 14.66
N THR A 55 -3.48 -29.17 13.89
CA THR A 55 -4.84 -28.86 13.40
C THR A 55 -5.02 -29.10 11.91
N ASN A 56 -3.93 -29.15 11.15
CA ASN A 56 -3.90 -29.17 9.68
C ASN A 56 -4.67 -27.99 9.05
N GLN A 57 -4.86 -26.91 9.79
CA GLN A 57 -5.48 -25.70 9.25
C GLN A 57 -4.54 -25.07 8.22
N GLU A 58 -5.10 -24.68 7.08
CA GLU A 58 -4.35 -23.96 6.05
C GLU A 58 -4.23 -22.46 6.36
N ILE A 59 -3.05 -21.91 6.06
CA ILE A 59 -2.72 -20.50 6.14
C ILE A 59 -2.30 -20.03 4.77
N SER A 60 -3.07 -19.11 4.19
CA SER A 60 -2.72 -18.51 2.91
C SER A 60 -1.51 -17.59 3.06
N LEU A 61 -0.53 -17.77 2.17
CA LEU A 61 0.62 -16.89 2.03
C LEU A 61 0.56 -16.20 0.67
N LYS A 62 0.64 -14.88 0.67
CA LYS A 62 0.74 -14.14 -0.59
C LYS A 62 2.04 -14.54 -1.29
N PHE A 63 1.92 -14.99 -2.54
CA PHE A 63 3.08 -15.37 -3.35
C PHE A 63 4.08 -14.22 -3.47
N PHE A 64 5.35 -14.56 -3.64
CA PHE A 64 6.44 -13.62 -3.84
C PHE A 64 7.50 -14.21 -4.76
N GLU A 65 8.48 -13.40 -5.15
CA GLU A 65 9.45 -13.74 -6.19
C GLU A 65 10.88 -13.61 -5.66
N ILE A 66 11.72 -14.56 -6.05
CA ILE A 66 13.16 -14.61 -5.77
C ILE A 66 13.91 -14.53 -7.10
N ASP A 67 14.69 -13.48 -7.30
CA ASP A 67 15.49 -13.29 -8.52
C ASP A 67 16.69 -14.24 -8.54
N LEU A 68 16.84 -15.07 -9.58
CA LEU A 68 17.92 -16.06 -9.67
C LEU A 68 19.18 -15.52 -10.36
N THR A 69 19.19 -14.27 -10.81
CA THR A 69 20.20 -13.76 -11.76
C THR A 69 21.18 -12.72 -11.22
N SER A 70 21.12 -12.35 -9.94
CA SER A 70 21.81 -11.17 -9.40
C SER A 70 23.30 -11.03 -9.80
N ARG A 71 23.56 -10.23 -10.86
CA ARG A 71 24.71 -9.33 -10.89
C ARG A 71 24.35 -8.20 -9.94
N PRO A 72 25.21 -7.79 -8.99
CA PRO A 72 24.90 -6.65 -8.14
C PRO A 72 24.77 -5.41 -9.02
N ALA A 73 23.54 -4.95 -9.26
CA ALA A 73 23.31 -3.68 -9.91
C ALA A 73 23.74 -2.58 -8.93
N HIS A 74 24.66 -1.72 -9.38
CA HIS A 74 24.87 -0.44 -8.73
C HIS A 74 23.52 0.29 -8.61
N GLY A 75 23.04 0.44 -7.36
CA GLY A 75 22.17 1.56 -6.99
C GLY A 75 20.72 1.57 -7.51
N GLY A 76 20.12 0.43 -7.87
CA GLY A 76 18.69 0.37 -8.21
C GLY A 76 17.92 -0.54 -7.24
N LYS A 77 17.03 0.03 -6.41
CA LYS A 77 16.05 -0.75 -5.65
C LYS A 77 15.04 -1.34 -6.64
N THR A 78 15.03 -2.65 -6.83
CA THR A 78 13.86 -3.35 -7.35
C THR A 78 12.85 -3.45 -6.21
N GLU A 79 11.66 -2.91 -6.44
CA GLU A 79 10.54 -3.05 -5.52
C GLU A 79 10.15 -4.54 -5.44
N GLN A 80 10.24 -5.12 -4.23
CA GLN A 80 9.67 -6.41 -3.80
C GLN A 80 10.40 -7.74 -4.13
N GLY A 81 11.66 -7.75 -4.58
CA GLY A 81 12.42 -8.99 -4.76
C GLY A 81 13.37 -9.33 -3.61
N LEU A 82 13.30 -10.55 -3.05
CA LEU A 82 14.38 -11.09 -2.22
C LEU A 82 15.50 -11.59 -3.12
N SER A 83 16.68 -10.97 -3.06
CA SER A 83 17.86 -11.42 -3.81
C SER A 83 18.60 -12.52 -3.06
N PRO A 84 18.94 -13.66 -3.70
CA PRO A 84 19.78 -14.68 -3.13
C PRO A 84 21.18 -14.16 -2.77
N LYS A 85 21.80 -14.78 -1.76
CA LYS A 85 23.16 -14.43 -1.31
C LYS A 85 24.26 -14.93 -2.25
N THR A 86 23.98 -15.98 -3.03
CA THR A 86 24.93 -16.66 -3.90
C THR A 86 24.83 -16.11 -5.32
N LYS A 87 25.97 -16.07 -6.04
CA LYS A 87 25.99 -15.67 -7.46
C LYS A 87 25.74 -16.91 -8.33
N PRO A 88 25.13 -16.73 -9.52
CA PRO A 88 25.07 -17.80 -10.51
C PRO A 88 26.47 -18.35 -10.85
N PHE A 89 26.58 -19.66 -11.06
CA PHE A 89 27.82 -20.36 -11.41
C PHE A 89 27.63 -21.23 -12.65
N ALA A 90 28.71 -21.49 -13.37
CA ALA A 90 28.70 -22.41 -14.50
C ALA A 90 28.72 -23.86 -13.97
N THR A 91 27.83 -24.70 -14.47
CA THR A 91 27.87 -26.16 -14.29
C THR A 91 28.88 -26.81 -15.22
N ASP A 92 29.24 -28.07 -14.99
CA ASP A 92 30.20 -28.84 -15.80
C ASP A 92 29.83 -28.90 -17.31
N ASN A 93 28.56 -28.63 -17.64
CA ASN A 93 28.04 -28.57 -19.00
C ASN A 93 28.03 -27.15 -19.60
N GLY A 94 28.63 -26.16 -18.93
CA GLY A 94 28.70 -24.76 -19.37
C GLY A 94 27.40 -23.94 -19.17
N ALA A 95 26.33 -24.55 -18.66
CA ALA A 95 25.08 -23.87 -18.36
C ALA A 95 25.19 -23.07 -17.05
N MET A 96 24.75 -21.82 -17.06
CA MET A 96 24.67 -20.97 -15.86
C MET A 96 23.51 -21.44 -14.97
N SER A 97 23.80 -21.68 -13.71
CA SER A 97 22.83 -22.16 -12.72
C SER A 97 22.91 -21.35 -11.42
N HIS A 98 21.84 -21.39 -10.65
CA HIS A 98 21.74 -20.79 -9.34
C HIS A 98 21.42 -21.87 -8.30
N LYS A 99 22.12 -21.84 -7.17
CA LYS A 99 21.93 -22.78 -6.07
C LYS A 99 21.19 -22.08 -4.93
N LEU A 100 20.04 -22.63 -4.57
CA LEU A 100 19.19 -22.16 -3.48
C LEU A 100 19.25 -23.16 -2.34
N GLU A 101 19.61 -22.69 -1.15
CA GLU A 101 19.60 -23.51 0.05
C GLU A 101 18.17 -23.59 0.62
N LYS A 102 17.72 -24.79 1.02
CA LYS A 102 16.40 -24.99 1.68
C LYS A 102 16.20 -24.03 2.86
N ALA A 103 17.25 -23.80 3.64
CA ALA A 103 17.21 -22.88 4.78
C ALA A 103 16.95 -21.42 4.38
N ASP A 104 17.52 -20.95 3.26
CA ASP A 104 17.27 -19.59 2.77
C ASP A 104 15.84 -19.46 2.22
N LEU A 105 15.29 -20.51 1.59
CA LEU A 105 13.89 -20.54 1.16
C LEU A 105 12.91 -20.49 2.34
N LEU A 106 13.12 -21.33 3.37
CA LEU A 106 12.31 -21.30 4.58
C LEU A 106 12.42 -19.96 5.32
N LYS A 107 13.60 -19.32 5.30
CA LYS A 107 13.79 -17.98 5.86
C LYS A 107 12.99 -16.92 5.09
N ALA A 108 13.02 -16.96 3.76
CA ALA A 108 12.23 -16.06 2.92
C ALA A 108 10.73 -16.22 3.18
N ILE A 109 10.25 -17.47 3.31
CA ILE A 109 8.87 -17.77 3.66
C ILE A 109 8.52 -17.25 5.05
N GLN A 110 9.41 -17.41 6.03
CA GLN A 110 9.22 -16.88 7.39
C GLN A 110 9.10 -15.36 7.40
N GLU A 111 9.94 -14.65 6.63
CA GLU A 111 9.89 -13.18 6.49
C GLU A 111 8.57 -12.73 5.86
N GLN A 112 8.09 -13.44 4.84
CA GLN A 112 6.82 -13.14 4.20
C GLN A 112 5.63 -13.39 5.14
N LEU A 113 5.69 -14.46 5.93
CA LEU A 113 4.62 -14.86 6.86
C LEU A 113 4.40 -13.81 7.97
N ILE A 114 5.46 -13.11 8.39
CA ILE A 114 5.40 -12.09 9.43
C ILE A 114 5.17 -10.66 8.91
N ALA A 115 5.24 -10.45 7.60
CA ALA A 115 5.26 -9.11 7.00
C ALA A 115 3.99 -8.29 7.29
N ASN A 116 2.83 -8.95 7.37
CA ASN A 116 1.52 -8.31 7.54
C ASN A 116 0.76 -8.82 8.77
N VAL A 117 1.49 -9.21 9.83
CA VAL A 117 0.86 -9.64 11.08
C VAL A 117 0.35 -8.41 11.85
N HIS A 118 -0.93 -8.44 12.23
CA HIS A 118 -1.62 -7.34 12.92
C HIS A 118 -1.77 -7.58 14.44
N SER A 119 -1.57 -8.81 14.91
CA SER A 119 -1.66 -9.17 16.33
C SER A 119 -0.63 -10.24 16.68
N ASN A 120 -0.21 -10.31 17.95
CA ASN A 120 0.82 -11.26 18.37
C ASN A 120 0.42 -12.73 18.17
N ASP A 121 -0.87 -13.05 18.27
CA ASP A 121 -1.39 -14.41 18.03
C ASP A 121 -1.35 -14.80 16.54
N GLY A 122 -1.16 -13.82 15.65
CA GLY A 122 -1.00 -14.03 14.22
C GLY A 122 0.41 -14.47 13.82
N TYR A 123 1.36 -14.55 14.76
CA TYR A 123 2.71 -15.03 14.46
C TYR A 123 2.76 -16.56 14.36
N PHE A 124 3.31 -17.02 13.25
CA PHE A 124 3.61 -18.44 13.00
C PHE A 124 5.11 -18.61 12.77
N GLU A 125 5.64 -19.74 13.26
CA GLU A 125 7.00 -20.20 12.99
C GLU A 125 6.97 -21.24 11.88
N VAL A 126 7.82 -21.03 10.87
CA VAL A 126 8.08 -21.98 9.78
C VAL A 126 8.94 -23.11 10.31
N ILE A 127 8.47 -24.35 10.15
CA ILE A 127 9.15 -25.56 10.61
C ILE A 127 9.97 -26.16 9.47
N ASP A 128 9.29 -26.61 8.42
CA ASP A 128 9.88 -27.26 7.26
C ASP A 128 8.87 -27.29 6.09
N PHE A 129 9.31 -27.64 4.89
CA PHE A 129 8.42 -28.01 3.80
C PHE A 129 7.63 -29.29 4.10
N ALA A 130 6.38 -29.35 3.63
CA ALA A 130 5.62 -30.59 3.60
C ALA A 130 6.09 -31.47 2.43
N SER A 131 5.66 -32.73 2.41
CA SER A 131 6.09 -33.71 1.41
C SER A 131 5.63 -33.42 -0.02
N ASP A 132 4.66 -32.52 -0.17
CA ASP A 132 4.12 -32.09 -1.47
C ASP A 132 4.82 -30.84 -2.03
N ALA A 133 5.73 -30.23 -1.25
CA ALA A 133 6.48 -29.06 -1.70
C ALA A 133 7.38 -29.42 -2.89
N THR A 134 7.15 -28.74 -4.02
CA THR A 134 7.78 -29.11 -5.29
C THR A 134 8.19 -27.87 -6.07
N ILE A 135 9.41 -27.89 -6.63
CA ILE A 135 9.85 -26.88 -7.60
C ILE A 135 9.68 -27.43 -9.01
N THR A 136 8.98 -26.68 -9.86
CA THR A 136 8.71 -27.05 -11.25
C THR A 136 9.11 -25.93 -12.22
N ASP A 137 9.46 -26.30 -13.46
CA ASP A 137 9.49 -25.35 -14.58
C ASP A 137 8.13 -25.26 -15.29
N ARG A 138 8.05 -24.41 -16.31
CA ARG A 138 6.85 -24.22 -17.15
C ARG A 138 6.34 -25.48 -17.87
N ASN A 139 7.15 -26.54 -17.96
CA ASN A 139 6.81 -27.80 -18.61
C ASN A 139 6.48 -28.91 -17.59
N GLY A 140 6.44 -28.58 -16.29
CA GLY A 140 6.19 -29.54 -15.21
C GLY A 140 7.40 -30.38 -14.85
N LYS A 141 8.62 -30.04 -15.30
CA LYS A 141 9.84 -30.74 -14.88
C LYS A 141 10.13 -30.42 -13.41
N VAL A 142 10.23 -31.45 -12.59
CA VAL A 142 10.52 -31.34 -11.16
C VAL A 142 12.02 -31.20 -10.91
N TYR A 143 12.39 -30.30 -10.00
CA TYR A 143 13.74 -30.09 -9.50
C TYR A 143 13.84 -30.57 -8.05
N PHE A 144 14.72 -31.52 -7.81
CA PHE A 144 14.91 -32.14 -6.50
C PHE A 144 16.07 -31.48 -5.73
N ALA A 145 16.00 -31.54 -4.40
CA ALA A 145 17.10 -31.14 -3.55
C ALA A 145 18.23 -32.17 -3.58
N ASP A 146 19.47 -31.68 -3.60
CA ASP A 146 20.69 -32.45 -3.45
C ASP A 146 20.88 -32.90 -1.99
N ARG A 147 21.92 -33.70 -1.71
CA ARG A 147 22.20 -34.23 -0.36
C ARG A 147 22.50 -33.16 0.69
N ASP A 148 22.85 -31.96 0.25
CA ASP A 148 23.11 -30.80 1.09
C ASP A 148 21.86 -29.91 1.27
N ASP A 149 20.67 -30.42 0.95
CA ASP A 149 19.38 -29.72 1.02
C ASP A 149 19.31 -28.46 0.13
N SER A 150 20.06 -28.46 -0.97
CA SER A 150 20.06 -27.36 -1.93
C SER A 150 19.38 -27.75 -3.23
N VAL A 151 18.80 -26.78 -3.95
CA VAL A 151 18.25 -26.99 -5.29
C VAL A 151 19.04 -26.16 -6.29
N THR A 152 19.51 -26.81 -7.35
CA THR A 152 20.19 -26.15 -8.46
C THR A 152 19.22 -25.91 -9.62
N LEU A 153 18.95 -24.65 -9.93
CA LEU A 153 18.06 -24.23 -11.01
C LEU A 153 18.87 -23.64 -12.17
N PRO A 154 18.61 -24.04 -13.43
CA PRO A 154 19.26 -23.42 -14.57
C PRO A 154 18.75 -21.99 -14.75
N THR A 155 19.66 -21.03 -14.86
CA THR A 155 19.31 -19.63 -15.14
C THR A 155 19.15 -19.37 -16.63
N GLN A 156 19.55 -20.32 -17.48
CA GLN A 156 19.32 -20.33 -18.92
C GLN A 156 18.66 -21.65 -19.38
N PRO A 157 17.67 -21.64 -20.29
CA PRO A 157 17.03 -20.44 -20.87
C PRO A 157 16.33 -19.59 -19.80
N VAL A 158 16.14 -18.30 -20.08
CA VAL A 158 15.46 -17.39 -19.15
C VAL A 158 14.01 -17.85 -18.99
N GLN A 159 13.62 -18.16 -17.75
CA GLN A 159 12.27 -18.63 -17.43
C GLN A 159 11.95 -18.45 -15.94
N GLU A 160 10.67 -18.63 -15.63
CA GLU A 160 10.20 -18.70 -14.25
C GLU A 160 10.12 -20.15 -13.78
N PHE A 161 10.46 -20.35 -12.52
CA PHE A 161 10.24 -21.58 -11.78
C PHE A 161 9.13 -21.37 -10.75
N LEU A 162 8.44 -22.43 -10.36
CA LEU A 162 7.38 -22.38 -9.35
C LEU A 162 7.71 -23.32 -8.20
N LEU A 163 7.89 -22.76 -7.00
CA LEU A 163 7.81 -23.49 -5.74
C LEU A 163 6.36 -23.50 -5.27
N SER A 164 5.74 -24.69 -5.31
CA SER A 164 4.35 -24.94 -4.92
C SER A 164 4.25 -25.97 -3.79
N GLY A 165 3.05 -26.16 -3.23
CA GLY A 165 2.77 -27.11 -2.15
C GLY A 165 2.71 -26.44 -0.78
N HIS A 166 2.92 -27.22 0.29
CA HIS A 166 2.75 -26.74 1.65
C HIS A 166 4.07 -26.55 2.42
N VAL A 167 4.00 -25.68 3.42
CA VAL A 167 5.02 -25.45 4.45
C VAL A 167 4.39 -25.76 5.80
N ARG A 168 5.02 -26.62 6.58
CA ARG A 168 4.59 -26.88 7.95
C ARG A 168 4.90 -25.68 8.82
N VAL A 169 3.90 -25.20 9.54
CA VAL A 169 4.01 -24.06 10.44
C VAL A 169 3.37 -24.39 11.78
N ARG A 170 3.73 -23.65 12.82
CA ARG A 170 3.06 -23.70 14.13
C ARG A 170 2.89 -22.30 14.70
N PRO A 171 1.91 -22.08 15.60
CA PRO A 171 1.84 -20.82 16.34
C PRO A 171 3.17 -20.54 17.03
N TYR A 172 3.66 -19.31 16.90
CA TYR A 172 4.94 -18.92 17.46
C TYR A 172 4.95 -19.10 18.99
N GLN A 173 5.99 -19.77 19.48
CA GLN A 173 6.25 -19.88 20.91
C GLN A 173 7.63 -19.31 21.22
N PRO A 174 7.76 -18.44 22.23
CA PRO A 174 9.05 -17.92 22.65
C PRO A 174 10.01 -19.05 23.01
N LYS A 175 11.27 -18.93 22.57
CA LYS A 175 12.32 -19.88 22.94
C LYS A 175 12.60 -19.81 24.44
N ALA A 176 12.98 -20.94 25.03
CA ALA A 176 13.43 -20.99 26.42
C ALA A 176 14.66 -20.09 26.61
N VAL A 177 14.68 -19.32 27.69
CA VAL A 177 15.79 -18.44 28.06
C VAL A 177 16.61 -19.11 29.16
N HIS A 178 17.87 -19.40 28.88
CA HIS A 178 18.82 -20.03 29.78
C HIS A 178 19.71 -19.01 30.49
N ASN A 179 20.12 -17.95 29.79
CA ASN A 179 20.95 -16.89 30.35
C ASN A 179 20.29 -15.53 30.11
N SER A 180 19.42 -15.15 31.05
CA SER A 180 18.64 -13.91 30.97
C SER A 180 19.53 -12.68 30.82
N ALA A 181 19.16 -11.80 29.90
CA ALA A 181 19.64 -10.43 29.90
C ALA A 181 19.28 -9.76 31.24
N GLU A 182 20.22 -9.01 31.82
CA GLU A 182 19.98 -8.28 33.06
C GLU A 182 19.36 -6.90 32.80
N ARG A 183 19.83 -6.22 31.74
CA ARG A 183 19.40 -4.88 31.34
C ARG A 183 19.23 -4.77 29.83
N VAL A 184 18.28 -3.94 29.43
CA VAL A 184 17.94 -3.66 28.04
C VAL A 184 17.93 -2.15 27.83
N ASN A 185 18.67 -1.70 26.81
CA ASN A 185 18.64 -0.33 26.36
C ASN A 185 17.36 -0.11 25.54
N VAL A 186 16.43 0.69 26.06
CA VAL A 186 15.18 1.00 25.39
C VAL A 186 15.35 2.26 24.55
N ASN A 187 15.17 2.11 23.24
CA ASN A 187 15.20 3.17 22.26
C ASN A 187 13.79 3.42 21.73
N TYR A 188 13.58 4.62 21.18
CA TYR A 188 12.28 5.08 20.71
C TYR A 188 12.39 5.77 19.37
N GLU A 189 11.46 5.46 18.49
CA GLU A 189 11.32 6.01 17.15
C GLU A 189 9.85 6.38 16.97
N VAL A 190 9.56 7.63 16.63
CA VAL A 190 8.18 8.12 16.49
C VAL A 190 7.98 8.76 15.13
N SER A 191 6.79 8.59 14.57
CA SER A 191 6.35 9.24 13.34
C SER A 191 4.99 9.89 13.54
N PHE A 192 4.80 11.04 12.89
CA PHE A 192 3.59 11.84 13.00
C PHE A 192 2.93 11.99 11.64
N VAL A 193 1.59 11.94 11.60
CA VAL A 193 0.78 12.15 10.39
C VAL A 193 -0.34 13.13 10.71
N SER A 194 -0.47 14.18 9.91
CA SER A 194 -1.57 15.15 10.06
C SER A 194 -2.91 14.53 9.69
N GLU A 195 -3.92 14.70 10.55
CA GLU A 195 -5.29 14.25 10.26
C GLU A 195 -5.99 15.07 9.18
N THR A 196 -5.55 16.30 8.94
CA THR A 196 -6.17 17.21 7.96
C THR A 196 -5.56 17.10 6.56
N GLY A 197 -4.52 16.26 6.39
CA GLY A 197 -3.76 16.19 5.14
C GLY A 197 -3.01 17.49 4.81
N ASN A 198 -2.81 18.35 5.82
CA ASN A 198 -2.18 19.66 5.66
C ASN A 198 -0.78 19.52 5.03
N LEU A 199 -0.61 20.15 3.86
CA LEU A 199 0.64 20.15 3.08
C LEU A 199 1.81 20.85 3.81
N ASP A 200 1.52 21.73 4.77
CA ASP A 200 2.52 22.41 5.59
C ASP A 200 3.12 21.49 6.67
N PHE A 201 2.49 20.35 6.94
CA PHE A 201 3.04 19.34 7.83
C PHE A 201 3.93 18.38 7.05
N THR A 202 5.22 18.70 6.98
CA THR A 202 6.23 17.74 6.50
C THR A 202 6.52 16.73 7.62
N PRO A 203 6.19 15.44 7.45
CA PRO A 203 6.46 14.44 8.48
C PRO A 203 7.96 14.40 8.75
N SER A 204 8.35 14.51 10.02
CA SER A 204 9.75 14.42 10.41
C SER A 204 10.32 13.04 10.09
N LEU A 205 11.58 13.03 9.69
CA LEU A 205 12.35 11.81 9.48
C LEU A 205 12.36 11.01 10.78
N LYS A 206 12.31 9.68 10.68
CA LYS A 206 12.29 8.78 11.83
C LYS A 206 13.60 8.91 12.63
N GLU A 207 13.61 9.80 13.61
CA GLU A 207 14.72 9.96 14.54
C GLU A 207 14.64 8.88 15.62
N ARG A 208 15.81 8.38 16.01
CA ARG A 208 15.95 7.38 17.08
C ARG A 208 16.51 8.05 18.32
N TYR A 209 15.77 7.92 19.40
CA TYR A 209 16.14 8.44 20.72
C TYR A 209 16.48 7.28 21.65
N HIS A 210 17.56 7.41 22.41
CA HIS A 210 17.73 6.56 23.58
C HIS A 210 16.80 7.09 24.68
N LEU A 211 15.84 6.28 25.13
CA LEU A 211 14.93 6.69 26.21
C LEU A 211 15.54 6.43 27.57
N THR A 212 15.87 5.17 27.83
CA THR A 212 16.28 4.70 29.15
C THR A 212 16.92 3.32 29.06
N THR A 213 17.43 2.81 30.18
CA THR A 213 17.92 1.44 30.32
C THR A 213 17.19 0.76 31.47
N LEU A 214 16.40 -0.27 31.16
CA LEU A 214 15.52 -0.96 32.10
C LEU A 214 15.99 -2.39 32.36
N ALA A 215 15.61 -2.96 33.50
CA ALA A 215 15.78 -4.39 33.75
C ALA A 215 14.68 -5.20 33.04
N VAL A 216 14.90 -6.51 32.87
CA VAL A 216 13.85 -7.41 32.38
C VAL A 216 12.67 -7.43 33.37
N GLY A 217 11.45 -7.28 32.85
CA GLY A 217 10.21 -7.22 33.64
C GLY A 217 9.78 -5.81 34.06
N ASP A 218 10.70 -4.82 34.06
CA ASP A 218 10.35 -3.40 34.22
C ASP A 218 9.40 -2.98 33.10
N SER A 219 8.64 -1.90 33.33
CA SER A 219 7.55 -1.51 32.46
C SER A 219 7.62 -0.07 31.95
N LEU A 220 7.02 0.14 30.78
CA LEU A 220 6.70 1.46 30.22
C LEU A 220 5.22 1.48 29.83
N SER A 221 4.52 2.54 30.24
CA SER A 221 3.11 2.73 29.94
C SER A 221 2.90 3.51 28.64
N SER A 222 1.74 3.29 28.03
CA SER A 222 1.29 4.06 26.87
C SER A 222 1.15 5.56 27.15
N GLN A 223 0.87 5.96 28.39
CA GLN A 223 0.80 7.37 28.78
C GLN A 223 2.19 8.03 28.83
N GLU A 224 3.19 7.33 29.37
CA GLU A 224 4.59 7.81 29.38
C GLU A 224 5.11 8.00 27.95
N LEU A 225 4.85 7.01 27.09
CA LEU A 225 5.23 7.08 25.67
C LEU A 225 4.52 8.23 24.95
N ALA A 226 3.22 8.43 25.18
CA ALA A 226 2.46 9.54 24.59
C ALA A 226 2.98 10.91 25.07
N ALA A 227 3.36 11.04 26.34
CA ALA A 227 3.95 12.28 26.87
C ALA A 227 5.31 12.59 26.23
N ILE A 228 6.15 11.56 26.03
CA ILE A 228 7.44 11.69 25.33
C ILE A 228 7.21 12.08 23.87
N ALA A 229 6.27 11.43 23.18
CA ALA A 229 5.90 11.75 21.81
C ALA A 229 5.43 13.20 21.66
N GLN A 230 4.56 13.67 22.57
CA GLN A 230 4.07 15.05 22.57
C GLN A 230 5.19 16.06 22.83
N PHE A 231 6.15 15.71 23.69
CA PHE A 231 7.34 16.54 23.91
C PHE A 231 8.21 16.64 22.66
N ILE A 232 8.45 15.53 21.95
CA ILE A 232 9.16 15.52 20.66
C ILE A 232 8.42 16.38 19.63
N LEU A 233 7.12 16.15 19.45
CA LEU A 233 6.28 16.93 18.54
C LEU A 233 6.36 18.43 18.83
N SER A 234 6.32 18.82 20.11
CA SER A 234 6.32 20.23 20.50
C SER A 234 7.62 20.99 20.17
N LYS A 235 8.74 20.29 19.96
CA LYS A 235 10.02 20.91 19.60
C LYS A 235 10.05 21.36 18.15
N GLU A 236 9.47 20.58 17.26
CA GLU A 236 9.47 20.83 15.81
C GLU A 236 8.17 21.52 15.36
N HIS A 237 7.05 21.17 15.99
CA HIS A 237 5.69 21.59 15.63
C HIS A 237 4.89 21.99 16.88
N PRO A 238 5.20 23.12 17.54
CA PRO A 238 4.60 23.53 18.81
C PRO A 238 3.09 23.77 18.77
N ASP A 239 2.54 24.04 17.58
CA ASP A 239 1.11 24.29 17.36
C ASP A 239 0.31 23.01 17.14
N TYR A 240 0.95 21.83 17.17
CA TYR A 240 0.29 20.55 16.98
C TYR A 240 0.13 19.78 18.29
N ILE A 241 -0.94 18.98 18.36
CA ILE A 241 -1.23 18.06 19.45
C ILE A 241 -1.41 16.65 18.90
N ILE A 242 -1.04 15.66 19.70
CA ILE A 242 -1.36 14.25 19.44
C ILE A 242 -2.84 14.03 19.74
N THR A 243 -3.55 13.43 18.79
CA THR A 243 -4.98 13.09 18.89
C THR A 243 -5.19 11.60 19.11
N LYS A 244 -4.47 10.78 18.35
CA LYS A 244 -4.63 9.32 18.36
C LYS A 244 -3.31 8.60 18.12
N ARG A 245 -3.10 7.48 18.81
CA ARG A 245 -2.07 6.49 18.47
C ARG A 245 -2.56 5.65 17.28
N ASP A 246 -1.78 5.64 16.21
CA ASP A 246 -2.03 4.77 15.05
C ASP A 246 -1.43 3.39 15.30
N SER A 247 -0.15 3.29 15.67
CA SER A 247 0.49 2.00 15.96
C SER A 247 1.62 2.10 16.97
N SER A 248 1.90 0.99 17.64
CA SER A 248 3.03 0.83 18.56
C SER A 248 3.58 -0.59 18.51
N ILE A 249 4.86 -0.72 18.19
CA ILE A 249 5.53 -2.01 17.97
C ILE A 249 6.88 -1.98 18.66
N VAL A 250 7.22 -3.06 19.38
CA VAL A 250 8.54 -3.23 19.98
C VAL A 250 9.35 -4.26 19.20
N THR A 251 10.50 -3.84 18.69
CA THR A 251 11.50 -4.73 18.10
C THR A 251 12.55 -5.07 19.15
N HIS A 252 12.84 -6.36 19.29
CA HIS A 252 13.71 -6.90 20.33
C HIS A 252 15.05 -7.30 19.70
N ASP A 253 16.11 -6.52 19.94
CA ASP A 253 17.41 -6.72 19.30
C ASP A 253 17.29 -6.81 17.76
N ASN A 254 17.58 -7.97 17.19
CA ASN A 254 17.38 -8.29 15.77
C ASN A 254 16.36 -9.44 15.58
N ASP A 255 15.52 -9.68 16.57
CA ASP A 255 14.46 -10.69 16.48
C ASP A 255 13.40 -10.26 15.46
N ILE A 256 12.99 -11.20 14.63
CA ILE A 256 11.96 -11.00 13.60
C ILE A 256 10.56 -10.97 14.22
N PHE A 257 10.39 -11.60 15.39
CA PHE A 257 9.12 -11.62 16.12
C PHE A 257 9.02 -10.41 17.04
N ARG A 258 8.39 -9.35 16.52
CA ARG A 258 8.16 -8.08 17.23
C ARG A 258 6.93 -8.17 18.12
N THR A 259 6.91 -7.44 19.23
CA THR A 259 5.70 -7.32 20.05
C THR A 259 4.83 -6.19 19.50
N ILE A 260 3.63 -6.52 19.02
CA ILE A 260 2.62 -5.55 18.61
C ILE A 260 1.83 -5.14 19.86
N LEU A 261 1.81 -3.85 20.18
CA LEU A 261 1.11 -3.32 21.34
C LEU A 261 -0.31 -2.88 20.95
N PRO A 262 -1.28 -2.87 21.89
CA PRO A 262 -2.64 -2.43 21.61
C PRO A 262 -2.70 -1.00 21.02
N MET A 263 -3.47 -0.83 19.95
CA MET A 263 -3.57 0.45 19.22
C MET A 263 -4.61 1.39 19.84
N ASP A 264 -5.82 0.89 20.09
CA ASP A 264 -6.98 1.70 20.49
C ASP A 264 -7.27 1.71 22.00
N GLN A 265 -6.33 1.23 22.83
CA GLN A 265 -6.46 1.23 24.28
C GLN A 265 -5.11 1.45 24.98
N GLU A 266 -5.17 1.87 26.24
CA GLU A 266 -3.97 1.96 27.09
C GLU A 266 -3.34 0.59 27.29
N PHE A 267 -2.02 0.56 27.39
CA PHE A 267 -1.23 -0.64 27.60
C PHE A 267 -0.03 -0.37 28.50
N THR A 268 0.50 -1.45 29.05
CA THR A 268 1.79 -1.46 29.75
C THR A 268 2.69 -2.47 29.06
N TYR A 269 3.79 -1.99 28.47
CA TYR A 269 4.83 -2.85 27.93
C TYR A 269 5.76 -3.27 29.06
N HIS A 270 5.91 -4.57 29.27
CA HIS A 270 6.94 -5.13 30.16
C HIS A 270 8.13 -5.61 29.34
N VAL A 271 9.34 -5.19 29.71
CA VAL A 271 10.57 -5.55 29.01
C VAL A 271 10.70 -7.06 28.92
N LYS A 272 10.59 -7.58 27.68
CA LYS A 272 10.52 -9.02 27.41
C LYS A 272 11.83 -9.73 27.78
N ASN A 273 11.71 -10.84 28.51
CA ASN A 273 12.84 -11.71 28.83
C ASN A 273 13.45 -12.32 27.55
N ARG A 274 14.79 -12.39 27.50
CA ARG A 274 15.55 -12.93 26.36
C ARG A 274 16.97 -13.29 26.77
N GLU A 275 17.65 -14.02 25.91
CA GLU A 275 19.07 -14.32 26.07
C GLU A 275 19.93 -13.05 26.08
N GLN A 276 20.93 -13.04 26.96
CA GLN A 276 21.98 -12.05 26.99
C GLN A 276 22.67 -11.98 25.61
N ALA A 277 22.70 -10.78 25.03
CA ALA A 277 23.38 -10.55 23.76
C ALA A 277 24.91 -10.60 23.93
N TYR A 278 25.59 -11.06 22.89
CA TYR A 278 27.04 -11.14 22.84
C TYR A 278 27.57 -10.69 21.48
N GLY A 279 28.69 -9.98 21.51
CA GLY A 279 29.46 -9.62 20.33
C GLY A 279 30.79 -10.38 20.28
N ILE A 280 31.40 -10.46 19.10
CA ILE A 280 32.78 -10.92 18.95
C ILE A 280 33.67 -9.67 18.94
N ASN A 281 34.59 -9.58 19.88
CA ASN A 281 35.57 -8.51 19.88
C ASN A 281 36.53 -8.70 18.70
N LYS A 282 36.57 -7.71 17.79
CA LYS A 282 37.36 -7.78 16.55
C LYS A 282 38.86 -7.94 16.77
N LYS A 283 39.38 -7.56 17.95
CA LYS A 283 40.81 -7.62 18.28
C LYS A 283 41.18 -8.95 18.95
N SER A 284 40.41 -9.39 19.94
CA SER A 284 40.71 -10.60 20.71
C SER A 284 40.08 -11.87 20.14
N GLY A 285 39.07 -11.75 19.28
CA GLY A 285 38.26 -12.87 18.79
C GLY A 285 37.35 -13.49 19.85
N GLN A 286 37.33 -12.93 21.07
CA GLN A 286 36.57 -13.48 22.19
C GLN A 286 35.12 -12.96 22.20
N LYS A 287 34.24 -13.79 22.75
CA LYS A 287 32.81 -13.48 22.94
C LYS A 287 32.65 -12.60 24.19
N GLU A 288 32.18 -11.37 24.00
CA GLU A 288 31.99 -10.39 25.07
C GLU A 288 30.50 -10.04 25.19
N LYS A 289 30.05 -9.80 26.43
CA LYS A 289 28.67 -9.35 26.69
C LYS A 289 28.46 -7.98 26.04
N ILE A 290 27.34 -7.80 25.36
CA ILE A 290 26.88 -6.50 24.85
C ILE A 290 25.48 -6.23 25.37
N ASN A 291 25.09 -4.96 25.47
CA ASN A 291 23.74 -4.62 25.93
C ASN A 291 22.70 -5.11 24.93
N ASN A 292 21.66 -5.76 25.45
CA ASN A 292 20.44 -5.99 24.68
C ASN A 292 19.73 -4.64 24.44
N THR A 293 18.91 -4.61 23.41
CA THR A 293 18.24 -3.42 22.94
C THR A 293 16.76 -3.70 22.65
N ASP A 294 15.92 -2.73 22.98
CA ASP A 294 14.56 -2.63 22.48
C ASP A 294 14.44 -1.37 21.62
N LEU A 295 13.65 -1.45 20.57
CA LEU A 295 13.21 -0.32 19.78
C LEU A 295 11.69 -0.27 19.79
N ILE A 296 11.13 0.70 20.51
CA ILE A 296 9.71 1.02 20.48
C ILE A 296 9.49 1.98 19.31
N SER A 297 8.73 1.54 18.31
CA SER A 297 8.37 2.32 17.13
C SER A 297 6.89 2.68 17.18
N GLU A 298 6.59 3.98 17.22
CA GLU A 298 5.22 4.49 17.27
C GLU A 298 4.86 5.37 16.08
N LYS A 299 3.57 5.39 15.76
CA LYS A 299 2.98 6.32 14.82
C LYS A 299 1.78 6.97 15.46
N TYR A 300 1.70 8.28 15.36
CA TYR A 300 0.61 9.09 15.91
C TYR A 300 -0.03 9.94 14.83
N TYR A 301 -1.34 10.10 14.96
CA TYR A 301 -2.07 11.17 14.30
C TYR A 301 -1.96 12.45 15.11
N VAL A 302 -1.81 13.57 14.39
CA VAL A 302 -1.66 14.90 14.98
C VAL A 302 -2.60 15.90 14.32
N LEU A 303 -2.98 16.92 15.09
CA LEU A 303 -3.86 17.98 14.65
C LEU A 303 -3.32 19.33 15.11
N LYS A 304 -3.45 20.35 14.26
CA LYS A 304 -3.11 21.72 14.66
C LYS A 304 -4.14 22.21 15.68
N LYS A 305 -3.67 22.88 16.73
CA LYS A 305 -4.53 23.39 17.80
C LYS A 305 -5.62 24.30 17.22
N GLY A 306 -6.87 23.97 17.50
CA GLY A 306 -8.05 24.72 17.05
C GLY A 306 -8.58 24.33 15.68
N GLU A 307 -7.93 23.39 14.97
CA GLU A 307 -8.52 22.74 13.78
C GLU A 307 -9.40 21.56 14.19
N GLU A 308 -10.30 21.17 13.31
CA GLU A 308 -11.09 19.94 13.40
C GLU A 308 -10.48 18.88 12.48
N PRO A 309 -10.60 17.58 12.82
CA PRO A 309 -10.11 16.51 11.95
C PRO A 309 -10.86 16.52 10.62
N TYR A 310 -10.21 16.02 9.56
CA TYR A 310 -10.89 15.85 8.27
C TYR A 310 -12.05 14.85 8.43
N ASP A 311 -13.29 15.32 8.25
CA ASP A 311 -14.46 14.47 8.22
C ASP A 311 -14.76 14.07 6.75
N PRO A 312 -14.61 12.78 6.38
CA PRO A 312 -14.93 12.32 5.03
C PRO A 312 -16.43 12.41 4.71
N PHE A 313 -17.29 12.59 5.71
CA PHE A 313 -18.73 12.80 5.54
C PHE A 313 -19.11 14.27 5.50
N ASP A 314 -18.22 15.16 5.94
CA ASP A 314 -18.43 16.59 5.78
C ASP A 314 -18.38 16.94 4.29
N ARG A 315 -19.46 17.55 3.82
CA ARG A 315 -19.59 18.06 2.46
C ARG A 315 -19.66 19.58 2.42
N SER A 316 -19.55 20.25 3.57
CA SER A 316 -19.67 21.70 3.69
C SER A 316 -18.56 22.45 2.93
N HIS A 317 -17.38 21.84 2.84
CA HIS A 317 -16.25 22.35 2.05
C HIS A 317 -16.37 22.01 0.55
N LEU A 318 -17.34 21.17 0.15
CA LEU A 318 -17.56 20.80 -1.25
C LEU A 318 -18.57 21.73 -1.91
N LYS A 319 -18.35 22.04 -3.18
CA LYS A 319 -19.25 22.84 -4.01
C LYS A 319 -20.05 21.95 -4.95
N LEU A 320 -21.36 22.18 -5.01
CA LEU A 320 -22.28 21.46 -5.89
C LEU A 320 -22.30 22.09 -7.28
N PHE A 321 -22.07 21.28 -8.31
CA PHE A 321 -22.20 21.65 -9.70
C PHE A 321 -23.25 20.77 -10.36
N THR A 322 -24.22 21.40 -11.04
CA THR A 322 -25.12 20.71 -11.97
C THR A 322 -24.59 20.92 -13.39
N ILE A 323 -24.18 19.83 -14.05
CA ILE A 323 -23.61 19.89 -15.39
C ILE A 323 -24.65 19.35 -16.37
N LYS A 324 -24.91 20.10 -17.44
CA LYS A 324 -25.84 19.75 -18.52
C LYS A 324 -25.06 19.70 -19.83
N TYR A 325 -25.17 18.60 -20.55
CA TYR A 325 -24.63 18.44 -21.88
C TYR A 325 -25.77 18.59 -22.88
N VAL A 326 -25.67 19.56 -23.79
CA VAL A 326 -26.76 19.94 -24.70
C VAL A 326 -26.27 19.87 -26.14
N ASP A 327 -27.08 19.35 -27.04
CA ASP A 327 -26.80 19.38 -28.48
C ASP A 327 -26.89 20.83 -28.99
N VAL A 328 -25.80 21.34 -29.56
CA VAL A 328 -25.72 22.73 -30.02
C VAL A 328 -26.68 23.07 -31.16
N ASN A 329 -27.12 22.08 -31.95
CA ASN A 329 -27.97 22.30 -33.11
C ASN A 329 -29.46 22.18 -32.76
N THR A 330 -29.83 21.22 -31.91
CA THR A 330 -31.23 20.96 -31.54
C THR A 330 -31.64 21.55 -30.21
N ASN A 331 -30.67 22.00 -29.40
CA ASN A 331 -30.83 22.43 -28.01
C ASN A 331 -31.43 21.33 -27.10
N GLU A 332 -31.31 20.06 -27.51
CA GLU A 332 -31.78 18.92 -26.75
C GLU A 332 -30.79 18.57 -25.63
N LEU A 333 -31.30 18.29 -24.43
CA LEU A 333 -30.47 17.80 -23.32
C LEU A 333 -30.03 16.36 -23.61
N LEU A 334 -28.74 16.17 -23.81
CA LEU A 334 -28.14 14.86 -24.01
C LEU A 334 -28.00 14.13 -22.67
N LYS A 335 -27.49 14.84 -21.66
CA LYS A 335 -27.22 14.30 -20.33
C LYS A 335 -27.15 15.40 -19.29
N SER A 336 -27.50 15.09 -18.05
CA SER A 336 -27.20 15.95 -16.91
C SER A 336 -26.70 15.14 -15.72
N GLU A 337 -25.85 15.74 -14.88
CA GLU A 337 -25.43 15.16 -13.61
C GLU A 337 -25.13 16.23 -12.56
N GLN A 338 -25.06 15.79 -11.31
CA GLN A 338 -24.71 16.62 -10.17
C GLN A 338 -23.44 16.06 -9.52
N LEU A 339 -22.42 16.90 -9.38
CA LEU A 339 -21.14 16.54 -8.80
C LEU A 339 -20.77 17.49 -7.67
N LEU A 340 -20.11 16.95 -6.65
CA LEU A 340 -19.52 17.71 -5.55
C LEU A 340 -18.01 17.72 -5.75
N THR A 341 -17.39 18.90 -5.68
CA THR A 341 -15.93 19.05 -5.79
C THR A 341 -15.37 19.90 -4.66
N ALA A 342 -14.18 19.54 -4.17
CA ALA A 342 -13.46 20.31 -3.14
C ALA A 342 -12.85 21.61 -3.68
N SER A 343 -12.69 21.72 -5.01
CA SER A 343 -12.12 22.90 -5.65
C SER A 343 -12.87 23.25 -6.93
N GLU A 344 -13.13 24.55 -7.13
CA GLU A 344 -13.64 25.04 -8.41
C GLU A 344 -12.62 24.89 -9.53
N ARG A 345 -11.32 24.74 -9.21
CA ARG A 345 -10.27 24.48 -10.21
C ARG A 345 -10.53 23.19 -11.00
N ASN A 346 -11.34 22.29 -10.47
CA ASN A 346 -11.75 21.06 -11.14
C ASN A 346 -12.83 21.29 -12.21
N LEU A 347 -13.41 22.50 -12.32
CA LEU A 347 -14.26 22.88 -13.44
C LEU A 347 -13.41 23.02 -14.70
N ASP A 348 -13.10 21.88 -15.31
CA ASP A 348 -12.27 21.75 -16.50
C ASP A 348 -12.67 20.47 -17.26
N PHE A 349 -12.17 20.33 -18.49
CA PHE A 349 -12.46 19.20 -19.36
C PHE A 349 -11.68 17.95 -18.97
N ARG A 350 -12.42 16.86 -18.82
CA ARG A 350 -11.94 15.53 -18.49
C ARG A 350 -11.81 14.68 -19.74
N ASP A 351 -10.60 14.24 -20.01
CA ASP A 351 -10.36 13.09 -20.88
C ASP A 351 -10.51 11.79 -20.08
N LEU A 352 -11.41 10.91 -20.52
CA LEU A 352 -11.64 9.62 -19.86
C LEU A 352 -10.46 8.65 -20.00
N TYR A 353 -9.52 8.91 -20.93
CA TYR A 353 -8.31 8.12 -21.10
C TYR A 353 -7.12 8.62 -20.27
N ASP A 354 -7.17 9.85 -19.74
CA ASP A 354 -6.10 10.42 -18.90
C ASP A 354 -6.43 10.26 -17.40
N PRO A 355 -5.68 9.45 -16.65
CA PRO A 355 -5.90 9.29 -15.21
C PRO A 355 -5.73 10.58 -14.40
N ARG A 356 -5.03 11.59 -14.92
CA ARG A 356 -4.81 12.89 -14.26
C ARG A 356 -6.09 13.73 -14.23
N ASP A 357 -6.99 13.50 -15.18
CA ASP A 357 -8.22 14.25 -15.34
C ASP A 357 -9.38 13.74 -14.50
N LYS A 358 -9.15 12.74 -13.63
CA LYS A 358 -10.20 12.10 -12.81
C LYS A 358 -11.02 13.07 -11.96
N ALA A 359 -10.39 14.14 -11.45
CA ALA A 359 -11.06 15.14 -10.62
C ALA A 359 -11.81 16.19 -11.46
N LYS A 360 -11.52 16.31 -12.76
CA LYS A 360 -12.13 17.29 -13.65
C LYS A 360 -13.58 16.94 -13.97
N LEU A 361 -14.42 17.96 -14.09
CA LEU A 361 -15.88 17.81 -14.08
C LEU A 361 -16.51 17.61 -15.46
N LEU A 362 -15.98 18.22 -16.51
CA LEU A 362 -16.67 18.35 -17.80
C LEU A 362 -16.20 17.28 -18.80
N TYR A 363 -17.04 16.34 -19.20
CA TYR A 363 -16.63 15.32 -20.17
C TYR A 363 -16.39 15.92 -21.56
N ASN A 364 -15.32 15.45 -22.22
CA ASN A 364 -15.02 15.83 -23.59
C ASN A 364 -15.76 14.99 -24.65
N ASN A 365 -16.23 13.80 -24.27
CA ASN A 365 -17.08 12.90 -25.05
C ASN A 365 -18.09 12.21 -24.13
N LEU A 366 -19.19 11.69 -24.70
CA LEU A 366 -20.23 10.98 -23.93
C LEU A 366 -20.33 9.49 -24.27
N ASP A 367 -19.32 8.95 -24.95
CA ASP A 367 -19.32 7.56 -25.44
C ASP A 367 -19.44 6.57 -24.27
N ALA A 368 -18.81 6.87 -23.13
CA ALA A 368 -18.92 6.05 -21.90
C ALA A 368 -20.36 5.95 -21.34
N PHE A 369 -21.27 6.80 -21.80
CA PHE A 369 -22.68 6.83 -21.38
C PHE A 369 -23.64 6.32 -22.45
N GLY A 370 -23.15 5.75 -23.55
CA GLY A 370 -24.01 5.28 -24.64
C GLY A 370 -24.46 6.39 -25.61
N ILE A 371 -24.02 7.63 -25.42
CA ILE A 371 -24.38 8.78 -26.25
C ILE A 371 -23.24 9.01 -27.26
N MET A 372 -23.35 8.33 -28.38
CA MET A 372 -22.27 8.23 -29.37
C MET A 372 -22.11 9.48 -30.23
N ASP A 373 -20.89 9.65 -30.74
CA ASP A 373 -20.53 10.63 -31.77
C ASP A 373 -20.69 12.09 -31.34
N TYR A 374 -20.72 12.38 -30.04
CA TYR A 374 -20.71 13.76 -29.56
C TYR A 374 -19.31 14.17 -29.15
N THR A 375 -18.98 15.44 -29.43
CA THR A 375 -17.75 16.07 -28.97
C THR A 375 -18.00 17.51 -28.53
N LEU A 376 -17.10 18.03 -27.71
CA LEU A 376 -17.06 19.43 -27.31
C LEU A 376 -17.06 20.38 -28.50
N THR A 377 -17.95 21.38 -28.43
CA THR A 377 -17.91 22.57 -29.30
C THR A 377 -16.98 23.66 -28.76
N GLY A 378 -16.55 23.54 -27.50
CA GLY A 378 -15.80 24.57 -26.78
C GLY A 378 -16.68 25.62 -26.11
N ASN A 379 -18.00 25.61 -26.35
CA ASN A 379 -18.94 26.54 -25.74
C ASN A 379 -19.47 25.97 -24.42
N VAL A 380 -19.34 26.77 -23.37
CA VAL A 380 -19.86 26.47 -22.03
C VAL A 380 -20.56 27.73 -21.50
N GLU A 381 -21.77 27.56 -20.98
CA GLU A 381 -22.46 28.59 -20.21
C GLU A 381 -22.40 28.25 -18.71
N ASP A 382 -22.01 29.22 -17.90
CA ASP A 382 -22.05 29.14 -16.44
C ASP A 382 -23.06 30.18 -15.94
N ASN A 383 -24.01 29.75 -15.11
CA ASN A 383 -24.98 30.67 -14.53
C ASN A 383 -24.39 31.55 -13.40
N HIS A 384 -23.17 31.27 -12.95
CA HIS A 384 -22.46 31.97 -11.87
C HIS A 384 -23.23 32.07 -10.56
N ASP A 385 -24.14 31.13 -10.31
CA ASP A 385 -24.87 31.05 -9.05
C ASP A 385 -24.07 30.20 -8.06
N ASP A 386 -23.51 30.84 -7.03
CA ASP A 386 -22.72 30.16 -6.00
C ASP A 386 -23.53 29.14 -5.19
N THR A 387 -24.87 29.27 -5.14
CA THR A 387 -25.75 28.37 -4.39
C THR A 387 -26.28 27.20 -5.21
N ASN A 388 -26.45 27.40 -6.52
CA ASN A 388 -26.91 26.37 -7.44
C ASN A 388 -26.22 26.53 -8.80
N ARG A 389 -24.92 26.23 -8.82
CA ARG A 389 -24.09 26.44 -10.00
C ARG A 389 -24.45 25.44 -11.09
N VAL A 390 -24.92 25.95 -12.22
CA VAL A 390 -25.33 25.17 -13.39
C VAL A 390 -24.39 25.49 -14.53
N ILE A 391 -23.75 24.45 -15.07
CA ILE A 391 -22.84 24.53 -16.19
C ILE A 391 -23.50 23.82 -17.38
N THR A 392 -23.73 24.54 -18.46
CA THR A 392 -24.25 23.98 -19.71
C THR A 392 -23.10 23.85 -20.71
N VAL A 393 -22.69 22.62 -20.99
CA VAL A 393 -21.67 22.25 -21.97
C VAL A 393 -22.36 21.95 -23.30
N TYR A 394 -22.06 22.71 -24.33
CA TYR A 394 -22.61 22.48 -25.66
C TYR A 394 -21.75 21.48 -26.44
N MET A 395 -22.40 20.47 -27.00
CA MET A 395 -21.77 19.39 -27.76
C MET A 395 -22.34 19.32 -29.17
N GLY A 396 -21.49 18.96 -30.12
CA GLY A 396 -21.85 18.77 -31.53
C GLY A 396 -21.55 17.35 -31.99
N LYS A 397 -22.26 16.89 -33.02
CA LYS A 397 -21.96 15.62 -33.65
C LYS A 397 -20.59 15.65 -34.34
N ARG A 398 -19.76 14.64 -34.06
CA ARG A 398 -18.46 14.43 -34.69
C ARG A 398 -18.66 14.17 -36.20
N PRO A 399 -17.71 14.61 -37.05
CA PRO A 399 -17.69 14.20 -38.44
C PRO A 399 -17.59 12.67 -38.58
N GLU A 400 -18.19 12.14 -39.63
CA GLU A 400 -18.16 10.71 -39.92
C GLU A 400 -16.72 10.23 -40.14
N GLY A 401 -16.33 9.17 -39.44
CA GLY A 401 -14.97 8.59 -39.49
C GLY A 401 -14.00 9.09 -38.42
N GLU A 402 -14.36 10.10 -37.63
CA GLU A 402 -13.52 10.63 -36.56
C GLU A 402 -13.64 9.84 -35.25
N ASN A 403 -12.51 9.67 -34.55
CA ASN A 403 -12.44 8.88 -33.32
C ASN A 403 -12.95 9.65 -32.09
N ALA A 404 -13.07 8.97 -30.94
CA ALA A 404 -13.62 9.55 -29.70
C ALA A 404 -12.74 10.65 -29.08
N SER A 405 -11.47 10.71 -29.47
CA SER A 405 -10.55 11.78 -29.11
C SER A 405 -10.63 13.00 -30.02
N TYR A 406 -11.41 12.94 -31.12
CA TYR A 406 -11.58 14.09 -31.99
C TYR A 406 -12.49 15.13 -31.36
N HIS A 407 -12.01 16.38 -31.35
CA HIS A 407 -12.67 17.49 -30.73
C HIS A 407 -12.93 18.67 -31.68
N LEU A 408 -14.20 18.98 -31.97
CA LEU A 408 -14.62 20.05 -32.90
C LEU A 408 -14.03 21.44 -32.57
N ALA A 409 -13.77 21.71 -31.30
CA ALA A 409 -13.18 22.96 -30.82
C ALA A 409 -11.66 23.05 -30.97
N TYR A 410 -11.00 21.92 -31.16
CA TYR A 410 -9.62 21.69 -30.74
C TYR A 410 -8.78 21.06 -31.87
N ASP A 411 -9.34 20.12 -32.62
CA ASP A 411 -8.60 19.30 -33.58
C ASP A 411 -8.72 19.74 -35.05
N LYS A 412 -8.90 21.04 -35.33
CA LYS A 412 -8.97 21.54 -36.72
C LYS A 412 -7.60 21.63 -37.42
N ASP A 413 -6.77 20.59 -37.23
CA ASP A 413 -5.50 20.26 -37.91
C ASP A 413 -4.24 20.23 -37.00
N ARG A 414 -4.45 20.03 -35.68
CA ARG A 414 -3.52 19.51 -34.64
C ARG A 414 -2.34 20.39 -34.14
N TYR A 415 -2.54 21.72 -34.15
CA TYR A 415 -1.96 22.82 -33.33
C TYR A 415 -0.57 23.46 -33.62
N THR A 416 -0.51 24.80 -33.42
CA THR A 416 0.65 25.73 -33.36
C THR A 416 0.73 26.49 -32.01
N GLU A 417 1.85 27.17 -31.73
CA GLU A 417 2.31 27.59 -30.38
C GLU A 417 1.39 28.56 -29.60
N GLU A 418 0.65 29.45 -30.27
CA GLU A 418 -0.28 30.39 -29.63
C GLU A 418 -1.65 29.75 -29.32
N GLU A 419 -1.98 28.63 -29.99
CA GLU A 419 -3.17 27.81 -29.73
C GLU A 419 -3.03 26.96 -28.45
N ARG A 420 -1.81 26.94 -27.89
CA ARG A 420 -1.39 26.29 -26.63
C ARG A 420 -1.42 27.23 -25.41
N GLU A 421 -1.35 28.56 -25.57
CA GLU A 421 -1.28 29.50 -24.44
C GLU A 421 -2.65 29.86 -23.84
N VAL A 422 -3.72 29.41 -24.48
CA VAL A 422 -5.07 29.98 -24.36
C VAL A 422 -6.08 28.83 -24.34
N TYR A 423 -6.01 27.96 -23.32
CA TYR A 423 -7.15 27.18 -22.77
C TYR A 423 -8.25 28.13 -22.19
N SER A 424 -8.58 29.19 -22.92
CA SER A 424 -8.90 30.52 -22.37
C SER A 424 -10.38 30.85 -22.22
N TYR A 425 -11.28 29.87 -22.17
CA TYR A 425 -12.71 30.16 -21.96
C TYR A 425 -13.25 29.74 -20.59
N LEU A 426 -12.51 28.97 -19.79
CA LEU A 426 -12.71 28.95 -18.33
C LEU A 426 -12.43 30.34 -17.70
N ARG A 427 -11.85 31.28 -18.45
CA ARG A 427 -11.76 32.69 -18.03
C ARG A 427 -13.14 33.34 -17.84
N TYR A 428 -14.17 32.87 -18.55
CA TYR A 428 -15.53 33.36 -18.40
C TYR A 428 -16.30 32.66 -17.28
N THR A 429 -15.87 31.49 -16.79
CA THR A 429 -16.48 30.84 -15.61
C THR A 429 -16.03 31.50 -14.30
N GLY A 430 -15.13 32.50 -14.34
CA GLY A 430 -14.60 33.16 -13.14
C GLY A 430 -13.72 32.25 -12.28
N THR A 431 -13.32 31.09 -12.81
CA THR A 431 -12.54 30.08 -12.09
C THR A 431 -11.05 30.50 -12.07
N PRO A 432 -10.34 30.36 -10.94
CA PRO A 432 -8.92 30.67 -10.87
C PRO A 432 -8.13 29.85 -11.89
N ILE A 433 -7.21 30.51 -12.61
CA ILE A 433 -6.25 29.83 -13.49
C ILE A 433 -5.48 28.80 -12.63
N PRO A 434 -5.26 27.56 -13.11
CA PRO A 434 -4.39 26.62 -12.41
C PRO A 434 -3.02 27.27 -12.21
N ASP A 435 -2.54 27.34 -10.97
CA ASP A 435 -1.27 28.02 -10.65
C ASP A 435 -0.16 27.49 -11.56
N ASN A 436 0.54 28.40 -12.23
CA ASN A 436 1.82 28.07 -12.82
C ASN A 436 2.72 27.66 -11.64
N PRO A 437 3.36 26.48 -11.63
CA PRO A 437 4.18 26.02 -10.50
C PRO A 437 5.42 26.90 -10.19
N LYS A 438 5.54 28.06 -10.84
CA LYS A 438 6.57 29.08 -10.63
C LYS A 438 6.06 30.37 -9.97
N ASP A 439 4.75 30.55 -9.80
CA ASP A 439 4.23 31.72 -9.11
C ASP A 439 4.13 31.39 -7.61
N LYS A 440 5.08 31.96 -6.85
CA LYS A 440 5.23 31.81 -5.39
C LYS A 440 4.41 32.81 -4.60
#